data_AF-A0A560WK09-F1
#
_entry.id   AF-A0A560WK09-F1
#
_cell.length_a   1.000
_cell.length_b   1.000
_cell.length_c   1.000
_cell.angle_alpha   90.00
_cell.angle_beta   90.00
_cell.angle_gamma   90.00
#
_symmetry.space_group_name_H-M   'P 1'
#
loop_
_entity.id
_entity.type
_entity.pdbx_description
1 polymer ?
#
loop_
_entity_poly.entity_id
_entity_poly.type
_entity_poly.pdbx_seq_one_letter_code
_entity_poly.pdbx_strand_id
1 'polypeptide(L)'
;MIDGILHRVLTGVQWRDLPERFGPWKTVYERHRLWSADGTWEHLLQQVQAAADAAGEIDWDISVDSTIVRAHQHAAGARTDPPPEPKGAETPEHQDETPWQSLVARLVEVVLEVRAWAARAAGSPPSST
;
A
#
# COMPACT_ATOMS: atom_id res chain seq x y z
N MET A 1 -18.05 -2.28 18.40
CA MET A 1 -16.59 -2.32 18.63
C MET A 1 -15.82 -2.27 17.32
N ILE A 2 -15.93 -3.28 16.44
CA ILE A 2 -15.30 -3.27 15.10
C ILE A 2 -15.79 -2.06 14.28
N ASP A 3 -17.09 -1.76 14.28
CA ASP A 3 -17.64 -0.57 13.61
C ASP A 3 -17.01 0.74 14.08
N GLY A 4 -16.57 0.80 15.35
CA GLY A 4 -15.85 1.96 15.89
C GLY A 4 -14.44 2.07 15.33
N ILE A 5 -13.76 0.94 15.11
CA ILE A 5 -12.45 0.89 14.45
C ILE A 5 -12.60 1.33 12.99
N LEU A 6 -13.57 0.76 12.28
CA LEU A 6 -13.86 1.11 10.88
C LEU A 6 -14.21 2.59 10.74
N HIS A 7 -15.08 3.11 11.62
CA HIS A 7 -15.40 4.53 11.63
C HIS A 7 -14.16 5.40 11.82
N ARG A 8 -13.27 5.04 12.76
CA ARG A 8 -12.02 5.77 12.98
C ARG A 8 -11.13 5.78 11.75
N VAL A 9 -10.95 4.63 11.09
CA VAL A 9 -10.09 4.49 9.91
C VAL A 9 -10.66 5.28 8.73
N LEU A 10 -11.97 5.20 8.50
CA LEU A 10 -12.64 5.85 7.38
C LEU A 10 -12.71 7.38 7.52
N THR A 11 -12.88 7.89 8.75
CA THR A 11 -13.10 9.33 9.00
C THR A 11 -11.87 10.06 9.54
N GLY A 12 -10.89 9.34 10.09
CA GLY A 12 -9.71 9.92 10.70
C GLY A 12 -9.93 10.63 12.05
N VAL A 13 -11.16 10.69 12.59
CA VAL A 13 -11.51 11.37 13.86
C VAL A 13 -10.62 10.96 15.02
N GLN A 14 -10.22 11.82 15.95
CA GLN A 14 -9.34 11.36 17.03
C GLN A 14 -9.98 10.25 17.90
N TRP A 15 -9.19 9.41 18.56
CA TRP A 15 -9.73 8.28 19.33
C TRP A 15 -10.66 8.77 20.44
N ARG A 16 -10.31 9.89 21.07
CA ARG A 16 -11.13 10.54 22.10
C ARG A 16 -12.44 11.12 21.57
N ASP A 17 -12.51 11.38 20.26
CA ASP A 17 -13.68 11.96 19.58
C ASP A 17 -14.56 10.87 18.93
N LEU A 18 -14.28 9.59 19.20
CA LEU A 18 -15.06 8.49 18.68
C LEU A 18 -16.52 8.60 19.18
N PRO A 19 -17.54 8.57 18.29
CA PRO A 19 -18.93 8.68 18.71
C PRO A 19 -19.34 7.60 19.71
N GLU A 20 -20.06 8.00 20.77
CA GLU A 20 -20.44 7.12 21.89
C GLU A 20 -21.22 5.88 21.48
N ARG A 21 -21.95 5.93 20.35
CA ARG A 21 -22.65 4.78 19.77
C ARG A 21 -21.74 3.56 19.50
N PHE A 22 -20.44 3.78 19.36
CA PHE A 22 -19.47 2.70 19.13
C PHE A 22 -18.90 2.10 20.43
N GLY A 23 -19.28 2.66 21.57
CA GLY A 23 -18.82 2.28 22.91
C GLY A 23 -17.57 3.05 23.36
N PRO A 24 -17.00 2.68 24.53
CA PRO A 24 -15.85 3.36 25.10
C PRO A 24 -14.64 3.33 24.18
N TRP A 25 -14.12 4.50 23.80
CA TRP A 25 -13.02 4.61 22.85
C TRP A 25 -11.76 3.84 23.28
N LYS A 26 -11.48 3.74 24.58
CA LYS A 26 -10.33 2.99 25.11
C LYS A 26 -10.40 1.51 24.75
N THR A 27 -11.59 0.92 24.83
CA THR A 27 -11.81 -0.50 24.49
C THR A 27 -11.66 -0.73 22.99
N VAL A 28 -12.19 0.18 22.18
CA VAL A 28 -12.07 0.13 20.72
C VAL A 28 -10.60 0.28 20.31
N TYR A 29 -9.88 1.22 20.91
CA TYR A 29 -8.45 1.44 20.70
C TYR A 29 -7.62 0.23 21.11
N GLU A 30 -7.85 -0.34 22.30
CA GLU A 30 -7.09 -1.49 22.79
C GLU A 30 -7.29 -2.70 21.87
N ARG A 31 -8.53 -2.93 21.42
CA ARG A 31 -8.83 -3.98 20.44
C ARG A 31 -8.07 -3.75 19.14
N HIS A 32 -8.14 -2.54 18.59
CA HIS A 32 -7.41 -2.19 17.37
C HIS A 32 -5.92 -2.43 17.54
N ARG A 33 -5.31 -1.96 18.65
CA ARG A 33 -3.88 -2.13 18.92
C ARG A 33 -3.47 -3.61 18.99
N LEU A 34 -4.24 -4.43 19.69
CA LEU A 34 -3.95 -5.86 19.81
C LEU A 34 -4.04 -6.55 18.45
N TRP A 35 -5.12 -6.30 17.71
CA TRP A 35 -5.34 -6.92 16.40
C TRP A 35 -4.36 -6.47 15.32
N SER A 36 -3.86 -5.23 15.42
CA SER A 36 -2.76 -4.75 14.58
C SER A 36 -1.42 -5.37 14.95
N ALA A 37 -1.23 -5.82 16.19
CA ALA A 37 0.01 -6.43 16.63
C ALA A 37 0.06 -7.94 16.39
N ASP A 38 -1.09 -8.62 16.44
CA ASP A 38 -1.19 -10.08 16.34
C ASP A 38 -1.52 -10.59 14.92
N GLY A 39 -1.71 -9.68 13.95
CA GLY A 39 -1.97 -10.03 12.56
C GLY A 39 -3.45 -10.34 12.25
N THR A 40 -4.37 -10.08 13.18
CA THR A 40 -5.79 -10.39 12.98
C THR A 40 -6.38 -9.65 11.78
N TRP A 41 -5.95 -8.40 11.51
CA TRP A 41 -6.44 -7.63 10.36
C TRP A 41 -6.07 -8.28 9.03
N GLU A 42 -4.84 -8.77 8.92
CA GLU A 42 -4.33 -9.45 7.75
C GLU A 42 -5.11 -10.75 7.50
N HIS A 43 -5.38 -11.52 8.55
CA HIS A 43 -6.20 -12.73 8.44
C HIS A 43 -7.63 -12.41 8.00
N LEU A 44 -8.27 -11.40 8.59
CA LEU A 44 -9.62 -10.99 8.20
C LEU A 44 -9.66 -10.51 6.73
N LEU A 45 -8.68 -9.72 6.31
CA LEU A 45 -8.57 -9.26 4.93
C LEU A 45 -8.46 -10.44 3.96
N GLN A 46 -7.58 -11.40 4.25
CA GLN A 46 -7.41 -12.59 3.41
C GLN A 46 -8.71 -13.39 3.28
N GLN A 47 -9.47 -13.56 4.37
CA GLN A 47 -10.74 -14.29 4.34
C GLN A 47 -11.80 -13.55 3.51
N VAL A 48 -11.91 -12.22 3.65
CA VAL A 48 -12.85 -11.41 2.87
C VAL A 48 -12.47 -11.42 1.39
N GLN A 49 -11.19 -11.28 1.07
CA GLN A 49 -10.69 -11.34 -0.30
C GLN A 49 -10.94 -12.72 -0.92
N ALA A 50 -10.67 -13.81 -0.21
CA ALA A 50 -10.93 -15.17 -0.71
C ALA A 50 -12.42 -15.40 -0.99
N ALA A 51 -13.31 -14.87 -0.14
CA ALA A 51 -14.75 -14.98 -0.35
C ALA A 51 -15.21 -14.17 -1.58
N ALA A 52 -14.71 -12.95 -1.75
CA ALA A 52 -15.07 -12.09 -2.86
C ALA A 52 -14.45 -12.56 -4.20
N ASP A 53 -13.24 -13.11 -4.17
CA ASP A 53 -12.62 -13.78 -5.32
C ASP A 53 -13.45 -14.99 -5.78
N ALA A 54 -13.87 -15.85 -4.85
CA ALA A 54 -14.73 -16.98 -5.16
C ALA A 54 -16.10 -16.57 -5.73
N ALA A 55 -16.58 -15.36 -5.38
CA ALA A 55 -17.80 -14.77 -5.92
C ALA A 55 -17.59 -14.04 -7.26
N GLY A 56 -16.34 -13.88 -7.73
CA GLY A 56 -15.99 -13.10 -8.92
C GLY A 56 -16.19 -11.59 -8.74
N GLU A 57 -16.16 -11.11 -7.49
CA GLU A 57 -16.37 -9.69 -7.14
C GLU A 57 -15.05 -8.90 -7.10
N ILE A 58 -13.90 -9.57 -7.17
CA ILE A 58 -12.58 -8.96 -7.21
C ILE A 58 -11.95 -9.19 -8.59
N ASP A 59 -11.51 -8.10 -9.18
CA ASP A 59 -10.53 -8.11 -10.27
C ASP A 59 -9.14 -7.86 -9.67
N TRP A 60 -8.16 -8.67 -10.06
CA TRP A 60 -6.79 -8.63 -9.51
C TRP A 60 -5.85 -7.73 -10.32
N ASP A 61 -6.41 -6.91 -11.20
CA ASP A 61 -5.69 -5.86 -11.90
C ASP A 61 -5.02 -4.88 -10.91
N ILE A 62 -3.80 -4.45 -11.25
CA ILE A 62 -2.98 -3.58 -10.41
C ILE A 62 -3.44 -2.13 -10.57
N SER A 63 -3.98 -1.53 -9.51
CA SER A 63 -4.15 -0.07 -9.44
C SER A 63 -2.87 0.59 -8.93
N VAL A 64 -2.35 1.57 -9.69
CA VAL A 64 -1.18 2.36 -9.30
C VAL A 64 -1.61 3.80 -9.08
N ASP A 65 -1.60 4.23 -7.82
CA ASP A 65 -1.85 5.62 -7.44
C ASP A 65 -0.54 6.32 -7.06
N SER A 66 -0.34 7.55 -7.53
CA SER A 66 0.82 8.38 -7.19
C SER A 66 0.37 9.67 -6.50
N THR A 67 1.03 10.04 -5.41
CA THR A 67 0.82 11.33 -4.73
C THR A 67 2.11 12.13 -4.72
N ILE A 68 2.03 13.42 -5.09
CA ILE A 68 3.18 14.34 -5.04
C ILE A 68 2.90 15.36 -3.94
N VAL A 69 3.72 15.35 -2.88
CA VAL A 69 3.68 16.35 -1.81
C VAL A 69 4.93 17.21 -1.90
N ARG A 70 4.75 18.53 -2.00
CA ARG A 70 5.88 19.47 -1.98
C ARG A 70 6.47 19.50 -0.58
N ALA A 71 7.77 19.23 -0.46
CA ALA A 71 8.49 19.41 0.78
C ALA A 71 8.53 20.89 1.18
N HIS A 72 8.46 21.18 2.48
CA HIS A 72 8.64 22.53 2.99
C HIS A 72 10.08 23.01 2.70
N GLN A 73 10.28 24.31 2.49
CA GLN A 73 11.60 24.88 2.16
C GLN A 73 12.71 24.56 3.17
N HIS A 74 12.34 24.27 4.43
CA HIS A 74 13.27 23.88 5.49
C HIS A 74 13.60 22.37 5.52
N ALA A 75 13.03 21.56 4.63
CA ALA A 75 13.33 20.13 4.52
C ALA A 75 14.69 19.84 3.87
N ALA A 76 15.35 20.84 3.29
CA ALA A 76 16.64 20.72 2.59
C ALA A 76 17.86 20.52 3.51
N GLY A 77 17.67 20.36 4.83
CA GLY A 77 18.75 20.29 5.82
C GLY A 77 19.29 18.87 6.12
N ALA A 78 18.86 17.84 5.39
CA ALA A 78 19.37 16.48 5.61
C ALA A 78 20.86 16.38 5.27
N ARG A 79 21.64 15.71 6.12
CA ARG A 79 23.08 15.46 5.87
C ARG A 79 23.24 14.58 4.63
N THR A 80 24.09 15.00 3.71
CA THR A 80 24.46 14.25 2.50
C THR A 80 25.71 13.40 2.67
N ASP A 81 26.51 13.68 3.71
CA ASP A 81 27.71 12.90 4.00
C ASP A 81 27.33 11.54 4.60
N PRO A 82 27.95 10.44 4.12
CA PRO A 82 27.73 9.13 4.70
C PRO A 82 28.13 9.12 6.18
N PRO A 83 27.47 8.30 7.02
CA PRO A 83 27.95 8.04 8.37
C PRO A 83 29.41 7.56 8.32
N PRO A 84 30.25 7.94 9.30
CA PRO A 84 31.60 7.40 9.38
C PRO A 84 31.54 5.88 9.46
N GLU A 85 32.40 5.20 8.70
CA GLU A 85 32.41 3.73 8.65
C GLU A 85 32.58 3.14 10.05
N PRO A 86 31.75 2.15 10.44
CA PRO A 86 31.95 1.42 11.67
C PRO A 86 33.27 0.67 11.61
N LYS A 87 34.18 0.94 12.54
CA LYS A 87 35.44 0.19 12.68
C LYS A 87 35.13 -1.28 12.97
N GLY A 88 35.32 -2.14 11.96
CA GLY A 88 35.41 -3.59 12.14
C GLY A 88 34.38 -4.46 11.39
N ALA A 89 33.64 -3.94 10.42
CA ALA A 89 32.79 -4.79 9.57
C ALA A 89 33.52 -5.16 8.27
N GLU A 90 33.75 -6.45 8.04
CA GLU A 90 34.14 -6.98 6.73
C GLU A 90 33.03 -6.63 5.72
N THR A 91 33.39 -6.01 4.60
CA THR A 91 32.46 -5.63 3.53
C THR A 91 31.90 -6.90 2.88
N PRO A 92 30.61 -7.24 3.01
CA PRO A 92 30.02 -8.22 2.12
C PRO A 92 29.96 -7.56 0.74
N GLU A 93 30.46 -8.24 -0.29
CA GLU A 93 30.31 -7.82 -1.68
C GLU A 93 28.81 -7.65 -1.98
N HIS A 94 28.35 -6.40 -1.93
CA HIS A 94 27.00 -6.03 -2.32
C HIS A 94 26.98 -6.08 -3.84
N GLN A 95 26.30 -7.09 -4.39
CA GLN A 95 25.96 -7.09 -5.80
C GLN A 95 25.11 -5.84 -6.06
N ASP A 96 25.68 -4.88 -6.78
CA ASP A 96 25.04 -3.63 -7.19
C ASP A 96 23.93 -3.90 -8.26
N GLU A 97 23.01 -4.80 -7.98
CA GLU A 97 21.69 -4.73 -8.60
C GLU A 97 20.94 -3.62 -7.88
N THR A 98 21.03 -2.40 -8.42
CA THR A 98 20.27 -1.26 -7.90
C THR A 98 18.77 -1.61 -7.96
N PRO A 99 18.12 -1.93 -6.82
CA PRO A 99 16.78 -2.54 -6.85
C PRO A 99 15.74 -1.60 -7.45
N TRP A 100 16.02 -0.29 -7.39
CA TRP A 100 15.20 0.75 -7.98
C TRP A 100 15.35 0.84 -9.52
N GLN A 101 16.49 0.47 -10.12
CA GLN A 101 16.61 0.39 -11.58
C GLN A 101 15.83 -0.82 -12.11
N SER A 102 15.91 -1.96 -11.42
CA SER A 102 15.07 -3.13 -11.71
C SER A 102 13.58 -2.82 -11.54
N LEU A 103 13.21 -2.05 -10.51
CA LEU A 103 11.84 -1.56 -10.32
C LEU A 103 11.38 -0.65 -11.48
N VAL A 104 12.22 0.31 -11.87
CA VAL A 104 11.93 1.23 -12.99
C VAL A 104 11.81 0.49 -14.31
N ALA A 105 12.71 -0.45 -14.60
CA ALA A 105 12.66 -1.27 -15.81
C ALA A 105 11.38 -2.10 -15.86
N ARG A 106 11.01 -2.73 -14.73
CA ARG A 106 9.79 -3.54 -14.61
C ARG A 106 8.51 -2.71 -14.74
N LEU A 107 8.50 -1.48 -14.23
CA LEU A 107 7.39 -0.55 -14.42
C LEU A 107 7.24 -0.11 -15.89
N VAL A 108 8.34 0.15 -16.58
CA VAL A 108 8.31 0.48 -18.02
C VAL A 108 7.75 -0.69 -18.83
N GLU A 109 8.15 -1.92 -18.51
CA GLU A 109 7.65 -3.13 -19.16
C GLU A 109 6.12 -3.28 -19.01
N VAL A 110 5.61 -3.17 -17.77
CA VAL A 110 4.17 -3.21 -17.48
C VAL A 110 3.40 -2.14 -18.24
N VAL A 111 3.91 -0.90 -18.29
CA VAL A 111 3.26 0.20 -19.03
C VAL A 111 3.20 -0.11 -20.53
N LEU A 112 4.23 -0.72 -21.11
CA LEU A 112 4.25 -1.09 -22.53
C LEU A 112 3.28 -2.25 -22.83
N GLU A 113 3.17 -3.24 -21.94
CA GLU A 113 2.20 -4.33 -22.07
C GLU A 113 0.76 -3.83 -22.05
N VAL A 114 0.41 -2.96 -21.10
CA VAL A 114 -0.92 -2.33 -20.99
C VAL A 114 -1.24 -1.53 -22.24
N ARG A 115 -0.29 -0.73 -22.74
CA ARG A 115 -0.47 0.03 -24.00
C ARG A 115 -0.66 -0.88 -25.20
N ALA A 116 0.07 -2.00 -25.27
CA ALA A 116 -0.06 -2.98 -26.33
C ALA A 116 -1.40 -3.72 -26.28
N TRP A 117 -1.92 -4.00 -25.08
CA TRP A 117 -3.25 -4.57 -24.88
C TRP A 117 -4.35 -3.57 -25.29
N ALA A 118 -4.25 -2.30 -24.87
CA ALA A 118 -5.19 -1.26 -25.26
C ALA A 118 -5.22 -1.02 -26.79
N ALA A 119 -4.04 -1.08 -27.45
CA ALA A 119 -3.95 -0.98 -28.92
C ALA A 119 -4.62 -2.18 -29.63
N ARG A 120 -4.55 -3.38 -29.04
CA ARG A 120 -5.24 -4.58 -29.56
C ARG A 120 -6.77 -4.45 -29.40
N ALA A 121 -7.24 -3.97 -28.25
CA ALA A 121 -8.65 -3.73 -27.99
C ALA A 121 -9.26 -2.67 -28.94
N ALA A 122 -8.49 -1.64 -29.30
CA ALA A 122 -8.91 -0.61 -30.26
C ALA A 122 -8.96 -1.10 -31.73
N GLY A 123 -8.38 -2.26 -32.04
CA GLY A 123 -8.33 -2.83 -33.39
C GLY A 123 -9.34 -3.94 -33.66
N SER A 124 -10.12 -4.39 -32.68
CA SER A 124 -11.16 -5.41 -32.88
C SER A 124 -12.34 -4.82 -33.65
N PRO A 125 -12.64 -5.27 -34.89
CA PRO A 125 -13.83 -4.82 -35.59
C PRO A 125 -15.08 -5.34 -34.87
N PRO A 126 -16.19 -4.58 -34.87
CA PRO A 126 -17.43 -5.05 -34.27
C PRO A 126 -17.88 -6.33 -34.98
N SER A 127 -18.15 -7.37 -34.20
CA SER A 127 -18.78 -8.59 -34.68
C SER A 127 -20.20 -8.25 -35.13
N SER A 128 -20.41 -8.11 -36.43
CA SER A 128 -21.74 -7.90 -37.02
C SER A 128 -22.67 -9.07 -36.66
N THR A 129 -23.83 -8.74 -36.09
CA THR A 129 -25.04 -9.59 -36.09
C THR A 129 -25.96 -9.08 -37.18
#